data_AF-A0A3A2Z466-F1
#
_entry.id   AF-A0A3A2Z466-F1
#
_cell.length_a   1.000
_cell.length_b   1.000
_cell.length_c   1.000
_cell.angle_alpha   90.00
_cell.angle_beta   90.00
_cell.angle_gamma   90.00
#
_symmetry.space_group_name_H-M   'P 1'
#
loop_
_entity.id
_entity.type
_entity.pdbx_description
1 polymer ?
#
loop_
_entity_poly.entity_id
_entity_poly.type
_entity_poly.pdbx_seq_one_letter_code
_entity_poly.pdbx_strand_id
1 'polypeptide(L)'
;TLLTTLTEYLPYLITISHGLSGKPLETFPGTSEEIEITLRSELETEWRPTISSSSLSLKSRQSTSRIRGRGIDFELAFVLTTLGYTLSHLARSAFLPTFYAANTPSADQRTAAVQTACKYLLQASAVHSLLASSSAFADVARSVGPGGTARVPDLDPAAQAGLSSLALAEATLIAVWKDDAFIAACIQARNPNDKEWMVRAPEIPKVRALLFARLCVRAAEYAEQSAAGLGSVGGQGSAGVDDDLVKYTRVLGRVARARACRFFGTDAELAGKVGEGIAWLRAAKGVLGLRNTDAGGKEESSSKGGLSKLKRGWAERREERKMEKDSGSRGKEKGELGPGDNAGREEESRVIEMLEGKWERMNNTINTQPIPPSTDLLTNLPSGRDIHSPPGPYKIPCLDEQQLVRMRAPPEEDDFRPGSDVEDSEEELNTPGAFPERTESAYY
;
A
#
# COMPACT_ATOMS: atom_id res chain seq x y z
N THR A 1 -1.15 -9.61 -20.18
CA THR A 1 -1.69 -8.83 -19.05
C THR A 1 -0.84 -7.57 -18.89
N LEU A 2 -1.29 -6.54 -18.16
CA LEU A 2 -0.51 -5.29 -18.00
C LEU A 2 0.91 -5.53 -17.46
N LEU A 3 1.05 -6.44 -16.48
CA LEU A 3 2.37 -6.82 -15.96
C LEU A 3 3.30 -7.32 -17.06
N THR A 4 2.82 -8.28 -17.88
CA THR A 4 3.58 -8.85 -19.01
C THR A 4 4.01 -7.75 -19.99
N THR A 5 3.08 -6.87 -20.38
CA THR A 5 3.36 -5.77 -21.30
C THR A 5 4.44 -4.82 -20.76
N LEU A 6 4.36 -4.44 -19.47
CA LEU A 6 5.38 -3.59 -18.85
C LEU A 6 6.74 -4.29 -18.79
N THR A 7 6.77 -5.57 -18.41
CA THR A 7 8.03 -6.34 -18.32
C THR A 7 8.67 -6.63 -19.67
N GLU A 8 7.88 -6.75 -20.73
CA GLU A 8 8.37 -6.92 -22.10
C GLU A 8 8.83 -5.59 -22.69
N TYR A 9 8.22 -4.47 -22.33
CA TYR A 9 8.58 -3.16 -22.85
C TYR A 9 9.87 -2.59 -22.25
N LEU A 10 10.10 -2.82 -20.94
CA LEU A 10 11.26 -2.32 -20.20
C LEU A 10 12.63 -2.62 -20.84
N PRO A 11 12.92 -3.86 -21.30
CA PRO A 11 14.14 -4.19 -22.05
C PRO A 11 14.45 -3.26 -23.21
N TYR A 12 13.43 -2.89 -23.99
CA TYR A 12 13.62 -2.01 -25.13
C TYR A 12 13.95 -0.58 -24.67
N LEU A 13 13.22 -0.06 -23.68
CA LEU A 13 13.47 1.28 -23.15
C LEU A 13 14.88 1.43 -22.54
N ILE A 14 15.32 0.46 -21.73
CA ILE A 14 16.64 0.53 -21.11
C ILE A 14 17.76 0.39 -22.15
N THR A 15 17.55 -0.43 -23.18
CA THR A 15 18.47 -0.56 -24.31
C THR A 15 18.64 0.77 -25.05
N ILE A 16 17.54 1.48 -25.30
CA ILE A 16 17.57 2.80 -25.94
C ILE A 16 18.27 3.83 -25.03
N SER A 17 17.95 3.85 -23.74
CA SER A 17 18.59 4.74 -22.76
C SER A 17 20.11 4.53 -22.67
N HIS A 18 20.55 3.27 -22.61
CA HIS A 18 21.97 2.93 -22.61
C HIS A 18 22.66 3.31 -23.92
N GLY A 19 22.02 3.03 -25.06
CA GLY A 19 22.58 3.34 -26.37
C GLY A 19 22.68 4.83 -26.69
N LEU A 20 21.79 5.65 -26.12
CA LEU A 20 21.87 7.11 -26.17
C LEU A 20 22.92 7.69 -25.19
N SER A 21 23.18 7.01 -24.09
CA SER A 21 24.12 7.44 -23.04
C SER A 21 25.55 6.92 -23.24
N GLY A 22 25.79 6.07 -24.25
CA GLY A 22 27.05 5.36 -24.45
C GLY A 22 27.41 4.42 -23.29
N LYS A 23 26.41 3.91 -22.54
CA LYS A 23 26.63 2.98 -21.44
C LYS A 23 26.65 1.55 -21.98
N PRO A 24 27.64 0.72 -21.58
CA PRO A 24 27.66 -0.68 -21.98
C PRO A 24 26.43 -1.40 -21.41
N LEU A 25 25.85 -2.31 -22.20
CA LEU A 25 24.72 -3.13 -21.79
C LEU A 25 25.21 -4.49 -21.31
N GLU A 26 24.93 -4.83 -20.05
CA GLU A 26 25.19 -6.18 -19.52
C GLU A 26 24.10 -7.12 -20.04
N THR A 27 24.43 -7.93 -21.06
CA THR A 27 23.51 -8.94 -21.64
C THR A 27 23.53 -10.24 -20.85
N PHE A 28 24.70 -10.65 -20.34
CA PHE A 28 24.91 -11.76 -19.41
C PHE A 28 25.99 -11.41 -18.38
N PRO A 29 26.09 -12.13 -17.26
CA PRO A 29 27.17 -11.91 -16.30
C PRO A 29 28.55 -12.06 -16.97
N GLY A 30 29.24 -10.94 -17.18
CA GLY A 30 30.57 -10.90 -17.79
C GLY A 30 30.62 -10.60 -19.30
N THR A 31 29.48 -10.37 -19.97
CA THR A 31 29.43 -9.91 -21.36
C THR A 31 28.79 -8.52 -21.43
N SER A 32 29.53 -7.57 -22.01
CA SER A 32 29.07 -6.21 -22.24
C SER A 32 28.97 -5.94 -23.74
N GLU A 33 27.81 -5.50 -24.20
CA GLU A 33 27.59 -5.08 -25.58
C GLU A 33 27.41 -3.56 -25.63
N GLU A 34 28.15 -2.90 -26.51
CA GLU A 34 27.97 -1.46 -26.75
C GLU A 34 27.02 -1.26 -27.92
N ILE A 35 26.01 -0.43 -27.69
CA ILE A 35 25.04 -0.03 -28.70
C ILE A 35 25.19 1.48 -28.83
N GLU A 36 25.37 1.98 -30.04
CA GLU A 36 25.38 3.41 -30.30
C GLU A 36 24.09 3.80 -31.01
N ILE A 37 23.33 4.71 -30.42
CA ILE A 37 22.10 5.24 -31.01
C ILE A 37 22.29 6.73 -31.26
N THR A 38 22.17 7.14 -32.52
CA THR A 38 22.16 8.56 -32.87
C THR A 38 20.74 9.13 -32.74
N LEU A 39 20.53 10.06 -31.81
CA LEU A 39 19.26 10.73 -31.63
C LEU A 39 18.95 11.64 -32.81
N ARG A 40 17.88 11.35 -33.57
CA ARG A 40 17.42 12.19 -34.69
C ARG A 40 16.46 13.28 -34.25
N SER A 41 15.63 13.01 -33.25
CA SER A 41 14.65 13.93 -32.68
C SER A 41 14.41 13.57 -31.23
N GLU A 42 14.22 14.57 -30.38
CA GLU A 42 13.91 14.36 -28.96
C GLU A 42 12.57 13.62 -28.80
N LEU A 43 12.56 12.59 -27.94
CA LEU A 43 11.33 11.90 -27.58
C LEU A 43 10.54 12.80 -26.61
N GLU A 44 9.29 13.15 -26.98
CA GLU A 44 8.36 13.81 -26.07
C GLU A 44 7.18 12.88 -25.78
N THR A 45 6.96 12.53 -24.50
CA THR A 45 5.82 11.70 -24.09
C THR A 45 4.93 12.43 -23.09
N GLU A 46 3.66 12.02 -23.02
CA GLU A 46 2.63 12.69 -22.22
C GLU A 46 1.86 11.71 -21.32
N TRP A 47 2.06 11.87 -20.01
CA TRP A 47 1.52 10.95 -19.01
C TRP A 47 0.59 11.63 -18.03
N ARG A 48 -0.39 10.88 -17.51
CA ARG A 48 -1.23 11.37 -16.41
C ARG A 48 -0.62 10.94 -15.08
N PRO A 49 -0.35 11.88 -14.16
CA PRO A 49 0.03 11.54 -12.79
C PRO A 49 -1.07 10.75 -12.09
N THR A 50 -0.68 9.76 -11.28
CA THR A 50 -1.60 8.81 -10.65
C THR A 50 -1.86 9.19 -9.19
N ILE A 51 -0.84 9.64 -8.47
CA ILE A 51 -0.92 9.92 -7.02
C ILE A 51 -1.05 11.42 -6.72
N SER A 52 -1.26 12.27 -7.73
CA SER A 52 -1.39 13.71 -7.55
C SER A 52 -2.75 14.10 -6.99
N SER A 53 -2.77 15.03 -6.03
CA SER A 53 -3.99 15.58 -5.45
C SER A 53 -4.87 16.23 -6.53
N SER A 54 -6.06 15.68 -6.78
CA SER A 54 -7.07 16.38 -7.58
C SER A 54 -7.66 17.51 -6.74
N SER A 55 -7.32 18.76 -7.06
CA SER A 55 -7.91 19.92 -6.38
C SER A 55 -9.44 19.92 -6.57
N LEU A 56 -10.16 19.55 -5.51
CA LEU A 56 -11.63 19.53 -5.42
C LEU A 56 -12.26 20.94 -5.40
N SER A 57 -11.90 21.81 -6.35
CA SER A 57 -12.70 22.98 -6.63
C SER A 57 -13.92 22.51 -7.43
N LEU A 58 -15.12 22.64 -6.84
CA LEU A 58 -16.41 22.28 -7.46
C LEU A 58 -16.67 22.95 -8.83
N LYS A 59 -15.84 23.91 -9.24
CA LYS A 59 -15.89 24.60 -10.54
C LYS A 59 -14.80 24.17 -11.53
N SER A 60 -13.87 23.31 -11.12
CA SER A 60 -12.83 22.76 -11.99
C SER A 60 -12.71 21.26 -11.76
N ARG A 61 -13.59 20.51 -12.42
CA ARG A 61 -13.39 19.09 -12.71
C ARG A 61 -12.28 18.95 -13.78
N GLN A 62 -11.17 19.64 -13.63
CA GLN A 62 -9.99 19.39 -14.45
C GLN A 62 -9.48 18.01 -14.05
N SER A 63 -9.78 17.02 -14.89
CA SER A 63 -9.01 15.79 -14.97
C SER A 63 -7.52 16.13 -14.84
N THR A 64 -6.76 15.37 -14.06
CA THR A 64 -5.30 15.52 -13.98
C THR A 64 -4.75 15.70 -15.41
N SER A 65 -4.24 16.91 -15.68
CA SER A 65 -3.77 17.24 -17.02
C SER A 65 -2.58 16.35 -17.34
N ARG A 66 -2.50 15.86 -18.57
CA ARG A 66 -1.31 15.14 -19.02
C ARG A 66 -0.09 16.05 -18.87
N ILE A 67 0.99 15.48 -18.39
CA ILE A 67 2.26 16.13 -18.21
C ILE A 67 3.17 15.65 -19.31
N ARG A 68 3.72 16.61 -20.06
CA ARG A 68 4.70 16.36 -21.10
C ARG A 68 6.09 16.31 -20.47
N GLY A 69 6.84 15.27 -20.77
CA GLY A 69 8.26 15.16 -20.45
C GLY A 69 9.08 14.83 -21.69
N ARG A 70 10.39 15.02 -21.55
CA ARG A 70 11.37 14.85 -22.63
C ARG A 70 12.34 13.73 -22.28
N GLY A 71 12.76 13.01 -23.31
CA GLY A 71 13.78 11.98 -23.24
C GLY A 71 13.23 10.61 -22.85
N ILE A 72 14.01 9.59 -23.17
CA ILE A 72 13.69 8.18 -22.89
C ILE A 72 13.64 7.87 -21.39
N ASP A 73 14.41 8.59 -20.57
CA ASP A 73 14.43 8.35 -19.12
C ASP A 73 13.14 8.81 -18.44
N PHE A 74 12.43 9.79 -19.01
CA PHE A 74 11.10 10.18 -18.56
C PHE A 74 10.07 9.07 -18.81
N GLU A 75 10.12 8.48 -20.00
CA GLU A 75 9.30 7.31 -20.35
C GLU A 75 9.60 6.13 -19.44
N LEU A 76 10.90 5.82 -19.25
CA LEU A 76 11.35 4.74 -18.38
C LEU A 76 10.90 4.93 -16.93
N ALA A 77 11.01 6.16 -16.39
CA ALA A 77 10.54 6.47 -15.04
C ALA A 77 9.04 6.24 -14.87
N PHE A 78 8.24 6.63 -15.88
CA PHE A 78 6.80 6.42 -15.86
C PHE A 78 6.43 4.93 -15.93
N VAL A 79 7.06 4.17 -16.83
CA VAL A 79 6.82 2.72 -16.98
C VAL A 79 7.20 1.97 -15.71
N LEU A 80 8.34 2.29 -15.10
CA LEU A 80 8.75 1.72 -13.81
C LEU A 80 7.79 2.08 -12.68
N THR A 81 7.34 3.34 -12.62
CA THR A 81 6.35 3.77 -11.62
C THR A 81 5.04 3.00 -11.77
N THR A 82 4.58 2.83 -13.01
CA THR A 82 3.39 2.04 -13.36
C THR A 82 3.56 0.56 -13.02
N LEU A 83 4.76 0.00 -13.20
CA LEU A 83 5.09 -1.36 -12.77
C LEU A 83 4.96 -1.49 -11.24
N GLY A 84 5.50 -0.55 -10.48
CA GLY A 84 5.35 -0.51 -9.01
C GLY A 84 3.88 -0.52 -8.58
N TYR A 85 3.04 0.33 -9.18
CA TYR A 85 1.60 0.35 -8.91
C TYR A 85 0.91 -0.98 -9.28
N THR A 86 1.24 -1.53 -10.46
CA THR A 86 0.66 -2.79 -10.93
C THR A 86 1.00 -3.93 -9.97
N LEU A 87 2.23 -3.99 -9.47
CA LEU A 87 2.67 -5.00 -8.50
C LEU A 87 1.91 -4.86 -7.16
N SER A 88 1.73 -3.64 -6.65
CA SER A 88 0.93 -3.41 -5.43
C SER A 88 -0.54 -3.82 -5.62
N HIS A 89 -1.13 -3.53 -6.78
CA HIS A 89 -2.49 -3.99 -7.11
C HIS A 89 -2.58 -5.52 -7.21
N LEU A 90 -1.59 -6.17 -7.83
CA LEU A 90 -1.54 -7.63 -7.92
C LEU A 90 -1.41 -8.28 -6.54
N ALA A 91 -0.62 -7.69 -5.64
CA ALA A 91 -0.54 -8.15 -4.26
C ALA A 91 -1.91 -8.08 -3.57
N ARG A 92 -2.61 -6.95 -3.71
CA ARG A 92 -3.96 -6.78 -3.16
C ARG A 92 -4.96 -7.78 -3.76
N SER A 93 -4.93 -8.01 -5.07
CA SER A 93 -5.80 -8.98 -5.73
C SER A 93 -5.48 -10.43 -5.38
N ALA A 94 -4.23 -10.75 -5.05
CA ALA A 94 -3.85 -12.08 -4.58
C ALA A 94 -4.31 -12.32 -3.13
N PHE A 95 -4.35 -11.27 -2.32
CA PHE A 95 -4.63 -11.36 -0.89
C PHE A 95 -6.13 -11.27 -0.54
N LEU A 96 -6.82 -10.22 -1.02
CA LEU A 96 -8.18 -9.92 -0.57
C LEU A 96 -9.18 -11.06 -0.81
N PRO A 97 -9.23 -11.71 -1.99
CA PRO A 97 -10.22 -12.75 -2.25
C PRO A 97 -10.11 -13.93 -1.29
N THR A 98 -8.90 -14.24 -0.80
CA THR A 98 -8.70 -15.34 0.14
C THR A 98 -9.14 -14.96 1.55
N PHE A 99 -8.74 -13.79 2.05
CA PHE A 99 -9.00 -13.40 3.45
C PHE A 99 -10.37 -12.75 3.68
N TYR A 100 -11.06 -12.33 2.62
CA TYR A 100 -12.40 -11.76 2.67
C TYR A 100 -13.44 -12.60 1.91
N ALA A 101 -13.11 -13.83 1.54
CA ALA A 101 -14.08 -14.78 1.02
C ALA A 101 -15.17 -15.09 2.05
N ALA A 102 -16.38 -15.40 1.55
CA ALA A 102 -17.49 -15.85 2.39
C ALA A 102 -17.22 -17.21 3.06
N ASN A 103 -16.41 -18.04 2.41
CA ASN A 103 -15.96 -19.32 2.95
C ASN A 103 -14.60 -19.16 3.62
N THR A 104 -14.38 -19.91 4.69
CA THR A 104 -13.11 -19.91 5.40
C THR A 104 -12.01 -20.53 4.52
N PRO A 105 -10.92 -19.80 4.22
CA PRO A 105 -9.82 -20.34 3.43
C PRO A 105 -9.01 -21.37 4.22
N SER A 106 -8.51 -22.42 3.54
CA SER A 106 -7.59 -23.39 4.15
C SER A 106 -6.24 -22.75 4.51
N ALA A 107 -5.47 -23.40 5.39
CA ALA A 107 -4.13 -22.92 5.76
C ALA A 107 -3.19 -22.80 4.56
N ASP A 108 -3.28 -23.73 3.61
CA ASP A 108 -2.48 -23.73 2.38
C ASP A 108 -2.90 -22.57 1.46
N GLN A 109 -4.21 -22.31 1.32
CA GLN A 109 -4.71 -21.17 0.55
C GLN A 109 -4.24 -19.84 1.15
N ARG A 110 -4.31 -19.68 2.47
CA ARG A 110 -3.79 -18.48 3.16
C ARG A 110 -2.29 -18.31 2.94
N THR A 111 -1.53 -19.40 3.03
CA THR A 111 -0.07 -19.37 2.84
C THR A 111 0.29 -18.99 1.41
N ALA A 112 -0.36 -19.60 0.41
CA ALA A 112 -0.13 -19.30 -1.00
C ALA A 112 -0.49 -17.84 -1.36
N ALA A 113 -1.61 -17.33 -0.84
CA ALA A 113 -2.04 -15.94 -1.04
C ALA A 113 -1.02 -14.96 -0.44
N VAL A 114 -0.58 -15.20 0.80
CA VAL A 114 0.43 -14.35 1.47
C VAL A 114 1.77 -14.41 0.77
N GLN A 115 2.26 -15.60 0.38
CA GLN A 115 3.52 -15.73 -0.36
C GLN A 115 3.48 -14.97 -1.70
N THR A 116 2.37 -15.10 -2.43
CA THR A 116 2.17 -14.42 -3.72
C THR A 116 2.13 -12.90 -3.53
N ALA A 117 1.37 -12.41 -2.55
CA ALA A 117 1.28 -10.99 -2.25
C ALA A 117 2.62 -10.41 -1.75
N CYS A 118 3.34 -11.12 -0.87
CA CYS A 118 4.67 -10.72 -0.42
C CYS A 118 5.64 -10.59 -1.60
N LYS A 119 5.65 -11.55 -2.53
CA LYS A 119 6.51 -11.50 -3.72
C LYS A 119 6.30 -10.20 -4.50
N TYR A 120 5.04 -9.87 -4.78
CA TYR A 120 4.71 -8.65 -5.53
C TYR A 120 5.05 -7.37 -4.76
N LEU A 121 4.79 -7.30 -3.45
CA LEU A 121 5.12 -6.12 -2.64
C LEU A 121 6.63 -5.90 -2.49
N LEU A 122 7.41 -6.97 -2.30
CA LEU A 122 8.88 -6.87 -2.26
C LEU A 122 9.43 -6.38 -3.60
N GLN A 123 8.87 -6.85 -4.72
CA GLN A 123 9.25 -6.37 -6.04
C GLN A 123 8.84 -4.91 -6.25
N ALA A 124 7.62 -4.52 -5.83
CA ALA A 124 7.16 -3.12 -5.90
C ALA A 124 8.08 -2.20 -5.09
N SER A 125 8.46 -2.63 -3.89
CA SER A 125 9.39 -1.90 -3.04
C SER A 125 10.74 -1.69 -3.71
N ALA A 126 11.30 -2.71 -4.35
CA ALA A 126 12.57 -2.63 -5.05
C ALA A 126 12.51 -1.67 -6.25
N VAL A 127 11.41 -1.69 -7.01
CA VAL A 127 11.18 -0.77 -8.15
C VAL A 127 11.10 0.68 -7.68
N HIS A 128 10.31 0.96 -6.65
CA HIS A 128 10.21 2.30 -6.06
C HIS A 128 11.54 2.77 -5.42
N SER A 129 12.29 1.85 -4.81
CA SER A 129 13.65 2.15 -4.31
C SER A 129 14.63 2.51 -5.43
N LEU A 130 14.56 1.84 -6.59
CA LEU A 130 15.37 2.20 -7.76
C LEU A 130 15.02 3.61 -8.24
N LEU A 131 13.73 3.92 -8.36
CA LEU A 131 13.26 5.24 -8.77
C LEU A 131 13.71 6.34 -7.81
N ALA A 132 13.68 6.07 -6.49
CA ALA A 132 14.08 7.04 -5.47
C ALA A 132 15.59 7.30 -5.40
N SER A 133 16.42 6.31 -5.75
CA SER A 133 17.88 6.36 -5.55
C SER A 133 18.68 6.68 -6.83
N SER A 134 18.09 6.51 -8.01
CA SER A 134 18.75 6.79 -9.28
C SER A 134 18.88 8.28 -9.56
N SER A 135 20.10 8.74 -9.85
CA SER A 135 20.35 10.13 -10.26
C SER A 135 19.64 10.48 -11.57
N ALA A 136 19.58 9.54 -12.52
CA ALA A 136 18.91 9.75 -13.81
C ALA A 136 17.42 10.11 -13.62
N PHE A 137 16.73 9.39 -12.73
CA PHE A 137 15.32 9.67 -12.45
C PHE A 137 15.12 10.94 -11.60
N ALA A 138 16.07 11.27 -10.74
CA ALA A 138 16.06 12.55 -10.02
C ALA A 138 16.29 13.77 -10.94
N ASP A 139 17.08 13.62 -12.01
CA ASP A 139 17.23 14.64 -13.06
C ASP A 139 15.93 14.81 -13.86
N VAL A 140 15.30 13.68 -14.25
CA VAL A 140 13.99 13.66 -14.91
C VAL A 140 12.95 14.40 -14.05
N ALA A 141 12.84 14.09 -12.76
CA ALA A 141 11.86 14.73 -11.87
C ALA A 141 12.00 16.27 -11.80
N ARG A 142 13.21 16.80 -11.98
CA ARG A 142 13.49 18.25 -12.00
C ARG A 142 13.23 18.92 -13.35
N SER A 143 13.27 18.16 -14.45
CA SER A 143 13.11 18.71 -15.80
C SER A 143 11.66 18.81 -16.27
N VAL A 144 10.70 18.28 -15.50
CA VAL A 144 9.29 18.26 -15.87
C VAL A 144 8.62 19.64 -15.71
N GLY A 145 7.88 20.05 -16.74
CA GLY A 145 7.05 21.25 -16.77
C GLY A 145 7.72 22.52 -17.35
N PRO A 146 6.94 23.57 -17.65
CA PRO A 146 7.46 24.82 -18.21
C PRO A 146 8.45 25.47 -17.22
N GLY A 147 9.73 25.54 -17.58
CA GLY A 147 10.77 26.14 -16.74
C GLY A 147 11.22 25.31 -15.52
N GLY A 148 10.88 24.02 -15.46
CA GLY A 148 11.32 23.12 -14.37
C GLY A 148 10.67 23.37 -13.00
N THR A 149 9.56 24.11 -12.96
CA THR A 149 8.88 24.48 -11.70
C THR A 149 7.73 23.54 -11.31
N ALA A 150 7.27 22.66 -12.21
CA ALA A 150 6.16 21.76 -11.92
C ALA A 150 6.69 20.43 -11.35
N ARG A 151 6.53 20.22 -10.04
CA ARG A 151 6.87 18.94 -9.44
C ARG A 151 5.76 17.94 -9.67
N VAL A 152 6.11 16.77 -10.20
CA VAL A 152 5.18 15.63 -10.35
C VAL A 152 5.39 14.70 -9.16
N PRO A 153 4.41 14.55 -8.26
CA PRO A 153 4.52 13.65 -7.11
C PRO A 153 4.94 12.22 -7.49
N ASP A 154 4.43 11.71 -8.61
CA ASP A 154 4.79 10.38 -9.13
C ASP A 154 6.27 10.21 -9.49
N LEU A 155 7.03 11.30 -9.68
CA LEU A 155 8.47 11.24 -9.99
C LEU A 155 9.34 11.74 -8.83
N ASP A 156 8.74 12.30 -7.78
CA ASP A 156 9.48 12.85 -6.66
C ASP A 156 10.21 11.74 -5.88
N PRO A 157 11.54 11.86 -5.66
CA PRO A 157 12.30 10.84 -4.95
C PRO A 157 11.79 10.53 -3.54
N ALA A 158 11.25 11.54 -2.82
CA ALA A 158 10.68 11.33 -1.49
C ALA A 158 9.34 10.59 -1.55
N ALA A 159 8.52 10.84 -2.57
CA ALA A 159 7.30 10.06 -2.81
C ALA A 159 7.65 8.60 -3.14
N GLN A 160 8.63 8.38 -4.02
CA GLN A 160 9.09 7.04 -4.41
C GLN A 160 9.67 6.27 -3.21
N ALA A 161 10.50 6.91 -2.38
CA ALA A 161 10.97 6.31 -1.13
C ALA A 161 9.81 5.99 -0.16
N GLY A 162 8.80 6.87 -0.13
CA GLY A 162 7.59 6.67 0.65
C GLY A 162 6.76 5.46 0.19
N LEU A 163 6.58 5.29 -1.13
CA LEU A 163 5.89 4.13 -1.74
C LEU A 163 6.68 2.83 -1.52
N SER A 164 8.01 2.89 -1.62
CA SER A 164 8.86 1.74 -1.32
C SER A 164 8.71 1.28 0.13
N SER A 165 8.64 2.22 1.07
CA SER A 165 8.40 1.95 2.49
C SER A 165 6.98 1.44 2.75
N LEU A 166 5.97 1.95 2.02
CA LEU A 166 4.60 1.45 2.10
C LEU A 166 4.52 -0.03 1.74
N ALA A 167 5.13 -0.41 0.62
CA ALA A 167 5.14 -1.79 0.16
C ALA A 167 5.82 -2.74 1.18
N LEU A 168 6.88 -2.28 1.86
CA LEU A 168 7.53 -3.03 2.95
C LEU A 168 6.65 -3.14 4.19
N ALA A 169 5.93 -2.07 4.56
CA ALA A 169 4.98 -2.11 5.68
C ALA A 169 3.90 -3.16 5.44
N GLU A 170 3.28 -3.14 4.25
CA GLU A 170 2.26 -4.10 3.85
C GLU A 170 2.80 -5.52 3.79
N ALA A 171 3.96 -5.74 3.15
CA ALA A 171 4.61 -7.05 3.07
C ALA A 171 4.88 -7.64 4.46
N THR A 172 5.35 -6.81 5.38
CA THR A 172 5.64 -7.21 6.76
C THR A 172 4.35 -7.58 7.51
N LEU A 173 3.26 -6.84 7.31
CA LEU A 173 1.98 -7.13 7.96
C LEU A 173 1.34 -8.41 7.44
N ILE A 174 1.25 -8.59 6.12
CA ILE A 174 0.60 -9.79 5.56
C ILE A 174 1.34 -11.07 5.92
N ALA A 175 2.65 -11.01 6.16
CA ALA A 175 3.41 -12.17 6.60
C ALA A 175 3.03 -12.66 8.01
N VAL A 176 2.51 -11.77 8.85
CA VAL A 176 1.94 -12.12 10.16
C VAL A 176 0.56 -12.78 10.01
N TRP A 177 -0.25 -12.34 9.03
CA TRP A 177 -1.65 -12.77 8.88
C TRP A 177 -1.83 -14.27 8.66
N LYS A 178 -0.92 -14.92 7.92
CA LYS A 178 -1.05 -16.36 7.62
C LYS A 178 -1.11 -17.23 8.90
N ASP A 179 -0.46 -16.76 9.96
CA ASP A 179 -0.27 -17.48 11.23
C ASP A 179 -1.01 -16.78 12.40
N ASP A 180 -1.79 -15.73 12.13
CA ASP A 180 -2.56 -15.01 13.13
C ASP A 180 -3.91 -15.69 13.37
N ALA A 181 -3.95 -16.49 14.44
CA ALA A 181 -5.10 -17.31 14.78
C ALA A 181 -6.34 -16.48 15.17
N PHE A 182 -6.17 -15.24 15.64
CA PHE A 182 -7.29 -14.38 16.01
C PHE A 182 -7.94 -13.70 14.80
N ILE A 183 -7.14 -13.31 13.81
CA ILE A 183 -7.67 -12.84 12.52
C ILE A 183 -8.41 -13.98 11.81
N ALA A 184 -7.85 -15.19 11.82
CA ALA A 184 -8.54 -16.36 11.29
C ALA A 184 -9.90 -16.58 11.98
N ALA A 185 -9.97 -16.48 13.31
CA ALA A 185 -11.22 -16.62 14.06
C ALA A 185 -12.24 -15.51 13.73
N CYS A 186 -11.80 -14.25 13.55
CA CYS A 186 -12.69 -13.16 13.13
C CYS A 186 -13.22 -13.36 11.70
N ILE A 187 -12.41 -13.89 10.79
CA ILE A 187 -12.85 -14.27 9.44
C ILE A 187 -13.87 -15.42 9.53
N GLN A 188 -13.58 -16.46 10.30
CA GLN A 188 -14.50 -17.60 10.51
C GLN A 188 -15.84 -17.17 11.09
N ALA A 189 -15.86 -16.22 12.03
CA ALA A 189 -17.09 -15.71 12.62
C ALA A 189 -18.01 -15.02 11.61
N ARG A 190 -17.50 -14.61 10.44
CA ARG A 190 -18.31 -14.07 9.32
C ARG A 190 -19.00 -15.17 8.52
N ASN A 191 -18.51 -16.41 8.60
CA ASN A 191 -19.05 -17.55 7.89
C ASN A 191 -20.03 -18.32 8.80
N PRO A 192 -21.35 -18.22 8.58
CA PRO A 192 -22.35 -18.91 9.42
C PRO A 192 -22.25 -20.45 9.34
N ASN A 193 -21.55 -20.98 8.34
CA ASN A 193 -21.38 -22.41 8.12
C ASN A 193 -20.11 -22.97 8.77
N ASP A 194 -19.20 -22.13 9.25
CA ASP A 194 -17.97 -22.57 9.90
C ASP A 194 -18.18 -22.76 11.41
N LYS A 195 -18.09 -24.02 11.85
CA LYS A 195 -18.22 -24.44 13.25
C LYS A 195 -16.90 -24.94 13.84
N GLU A 196 -15.79 -24.83 13.12
CA GLU A 196 -14.48 -25.35 13.57
C GLU A 196 -14.01 -24.66 14.86
N TRP A 197 -14.31 -23.37 15.00
CA TRP A 197 -14.07 -22.60 16.23
C TRP A 197 -14.78 -23.16 17.47
N MET A 198 -15.88 -23.92 17.29
CA MET A 198 -16.59 -24.59 18.38
C MET A 198 -15.85 -25.83 18.89
N VAL A 199 -14.91 -26.37 18.10
CA VAL A 199 -14.19 -27.61 18.40
C VAL A 199 -12.84 -27.33 19.06
N ARG A 200 -12.16 -26.24 18.69
CA ARG A 200 -10.87 -25.88 19.28
C ARG A 200 -10.65 -24.37 19.31
N ALA A 201 -10.17 -23.86 20.45
CA ALA A 201 -9.71 -22.47 20.55
C ALA A 201 -8.45 -22.28 19.69
N PRO A 202 -8.32 -21.17 18.94
CA PRO A 202 -7.10 -20.89 18.19
C PRO A 202 -5.91 -20.70 19.16
N GLU A 203 -4.83 -21.46 18.96
CA GLU A 203 -3.62 -21.42 19.80
C GLU A 203 -2.46 -20.74 19.06
N ILE A 204 -1.88 -19.69 19.64
CA ILE A 204 -0.65 -19.06 19.15
C ILE A 204 0.51 -19.45 20.07
N PRO A 205 1.57 -20.11 19.57
CA PRO A 205 2.74 -20.39 20.38
C PRO A 205 3.43 -19.12 20.89
N LYS A 206 3.89 -19.12 22.14
CA LYS A 206 4.48 -17.94 22.81
C LYS A 206 5.63 -17.28 22.04
N VAL A 207 6.61 -18.06 21.58
CA VAL A 207 7.76 -17.57 20.80
C VAL A 207 7.33 -16.82 19.53
N ARG A 208 6.18 -17.21 18.97
CA ARG A 208 5.62 -16.61 17.77
C ARG A 208 4.91 -15.29 18.06
N ALA A 209 4.28 -15.14 19.23
CA ALA A 209 3.63 -13.89 19.64
C ALA A 209 4.64 -12.73 19.73
N LEU A 210 5.77 -12.90 20.44
CA LEU A 210 6.80 -11.86 20.53
C LEU A 210 7.44 -11.54 19.17
N LEU A 211 7.66 -12.55 18.32
CA LEU A 211 8.14 -12.33 16.97
C LEU A 211 7.14 -11.45 16.18
N PHE A 212 5.86 -11.80 16.20
CA PHE A 212 4.81 -11.05 15.51
C PHE A 212 4.65 -9.63 16.04
N ALA A 213 4.79 -9.43 17.35
CA ALA A 213 4.80 -8.11 17.93
C ALA A 213 5.91 -7.24 17.32
N ARG A 214 7.14 -7.77 17.24
CA ARG A 214 8.29 -7.05 16.64
C ARG A 214 8.17 -6.85 15.13
N LEU A 215 7.57 -7.79 14.40
CA LEU A 215 7.27 -7.59 12.97
C LEU A 215 6.25 -6.45 12.79
N CYS A 216 5.22 -6.39 13.63
CA CYS A 216 4.21 -5.33 13.58
C CYS A 216 4.78 -3.97 13.97
N VAL A 217 5.72 -3.90 14.92
CA VAL A 217 6.46 -2.65 15.20
C VAL A 217 7.26 -2.21 13.97
N ARG A 218 7.97 -3.13 13.30
CA ARG A 218 8.73 -2.80 12.08
C ARG A 218 7.83 -2.27 10.97
N ALA A 219 6.67 -2.89 10.78
CA ALA A 219 5.68 -2.42 9.83
C ALA A 219 5.16 -1.01 10.15
N ALA A 220 4.98 -0.69 11.43
CA ALA A 220 4.61 0.67 11.84
C ALA A 220 5.69 1.70 11.50
N GLU A 221 6.96 1.38 11.76
CA GLU A 221 8.10 2.23 11.40
C GLU A 221 8.17 2.48 9.88
N TYR A 222 7.95 1.45 9.06
CA TYR A 222 7.87 1.61 7.60
C TYR A 222 6.68 2.47 7.16
N ALA A 223 5.50 2.30 7.79
CA ALA A 223 4.34 3.11 7.48
C ALA A 223 4.53 4.59 7.88
N GLU A 224 5.28 4.86 8.96
CA GLU A 224 5.67 6.21 9.37
C GLU A 224 6.67 6.85 8.42
N GLN A 225 7.68 6.09 7.97
CA GLN A 225 8.60 6.51 6.91
C GLN A 225 7.84 6.84 5.62
N SER A 226 6.85 6.01 5.26
CA SER A 226 5.97 6.24 4.13
C SER A 226 5.17 7.53 4.26
N ALA A 227 4.50 7.72 5.40
CA ALA A 227 3.70 8.92 5.67
C ALA A 227 4.56 10.21 5.67
N ALA A 228 5.80 10.14 6.16
CA ALA A 228 6.74 11.26 6.13
C ALA A 228 7.21 11.57 4.71
N GLY A 229 7.58 10.55 3.92
CA GLY A 229 8.00 10.69 2.53
C GLY A 229 6.90 11.30 1.67
N LEU A 230 5.72 10.67 1.65
CA LEU A 230 4.57 11.14 0.86
C LEU A 230 4.06 12.50 1.33
N GLY A 231 4.04 12.74 2.65
CA GLY A 231 3.58 14.01 3.22
C GLY A 231 4.54 15.18 3.04
N SER A 232 5.80 14.92 2.66
CA SER A 232 6.78 15.97 2.33
C SER A 232 6.64 16.50 0.89
N VAL A 233 5.89 15.78 0.05
CA VAL A 233 5.73 16.09 -1.37
C VAL A 233 4.49 16.95 -1.60
N GLY A 234 4.75 18.20 -2.01
CA GLY A 234 3.73 19.23 -2.20
C GLY A 234 3.86 20.35 -1.17
N GLY A 235 4.41 21.48 -1.60
CA GLY A 235 4.54 22.71 -0.82
C GLY A 235 4.64 23.93 -1.76
N GLN A 236 4.17 25.09 -1.31
CA GLN A 236 4.14 26.36 -2.07
C GLN A 236 3.69 26.22 -3.54
N GLY A 237 2.39 25.98 -3.76
CA GLY A 237 1.76 26.13 -5.09
C GLY A 237 1.90 24.94 -6.05
N SER A 238 2.58 23.85 -5.67
CA SER A 238 2.63 22.59 -6.44
C SER A 238 1.54 21.60 -6.01
N ALA A 239 1.07 20.77 -6.94
CA ALA A 239 0.23 19.62 -6.62
C ALA A 239 1.01 18.67 -5.68
N GLY A 240 0.36 18.24 -4.59
CA GLY A 240 0.91 17.30 -3.62
C GLY A 240 0.45 15.87 -3.89
N VAL A 241 0.87 14.94 -3.03
CA VAL A 241 0.32 13.58 -3.03
C VAL A 241 -1.14 13.59 -2.59
N ASP A 242 -1.95 12.69 -3.13
CA ASP A 242 -3.34 12.49 -2.74
C ASP A 242 -3.48 12.29 -1.22
N ASP A 243 -4.35 13.11 -0.61
CA ASP A 243 -4.58 13.14 0.84
C ASP A 243 -5.06 11.79 1.39
N ASP A 244 -5.83 11.02 0.62
CA ASP A 244 -6.36 9.73 1.07
C ASP A 244 -5.27 8.66 1.10
N LEU A 245 -4.29 8.73 0.19
CA LEU A 245 -3.09 7.88 0.27
C LEU A 245 -2.25 8.23 1.52
N VAL A 246 -2.04 9.52 1.80
CA VAL A 246 -1.32 9.94 3.01
C VAL A 246 -2.07 9.53 4.27
N LYS A 247 -3.41 9.64 4.30
CA LYS A 247 -4.22 9.14 5.42
C LYS A 247 -4.14 7.62 5.57
N TYR A 248 -4.18 6.88 4.47
CA TYR A 248 -4.06 5.42 4.48
C TYR A 248 -2.77 4.98 5.18
N THR A 249 -1.62 5.55 4.82
CA THR A 249 -0.33 5.20 5.45
C THR A 249 -0.29 5.50 6.95
N ARG A 250 -0.88 6.63 7.39
CA ARG A 250 -1.01 6.97 8.82
C ARG A 250 -1.94 6.01 9.56
N VAL A 251 -3.02 5.56 8.94
CA VAL A 251 -3.89 4.54 9.54
C VAL A 251 -3.16 3.21 9.61
N LEU A 252 -2.48 2.79 8.54
CA LEU A 252 -1.72 1.55 8.49
C LEU A 252 -0.69 1.48 9.63
N GLY A 253 0.06 2.57 9.88
CA GLY A 253 0.99 2.65 10.99
C GLY A 253 0.33 2.48 12.36
N ARG A 254 -0.85 3.10 12.57
CA ARG A 254 -1.65 2.91 13.79
C ARG A 254 -2.14 1.48 13.95
N VAL A 255 -2.65 0.87 12.88
CA VAL A 255 -3.11 -0.54 12.88
C VAL A 255 -1.94 -1.48 13.19
N ALA A 256 -0.77 -1.25 12.59
CA ALA A 256 0.44 -2.02 12.86
C ALA A 256 0.87 -1.92 14.33
N ARG A 257 0.89 -0.70 14.91
CA ARG A 257 1.18 -0.50 16.35
C ARG A 257 0.16 -1.17 17.26
N ALA A 258 -1.13 -1.06 16.95
CA ALA A 258 -2.19 -1.70 17.72
C ALA A 258 -2.06 -3.23 17.69
N ARG A 259 -1.76 -3.79 16.52
CA ARG A 259 -1.49 -5.22 16.35
C ARG A 259 -0.25 -5.67 17.14
N ALA A 260 0.81 -4.87 17.16
CA ALA A 260 1.98 -5.15 18.00
C ALA A 260 1.60 -5.22 19.48
N CYS A 261 0.82 -4.24 19.97
CA CYS A 261 0.31 -4.23 21.34
C CYS A 261 -0.53 -5.48 21.64
N ARG A 262 -1.42 -5.89 20.73
CA ARG A 262 -2.19 -7.13 20.88
C ARG A 262 -1.28 -8.34 21.06
N PHE A 263 -0.23 -8.48 20.25
CA PHE A 263 0.69 -9.63 20.38
C PHE A 263 1.55 -9.58 21.65
N PHE A 264 1.94 -8.41 22.14
CA PHE A 264 2.54 -8.30 23.49
C PHE A 264 1.54 -8.70 24.57
N GLY A 265 0.27 -8.33 24.43
CA GLY A 265 -0.80 -8.77 25.31
C GLY A 265 -0.99 -10.29 25.29
N THR A 266 -0.93 -10.91 24.11
CA THR A 266 -0.98 -12.38 23.96
C THR A 266 0.21 -13.05 24.63
N ASP A 267 1.43 -12.53 24.48
CA ASP A 267 2.60 -13.08 25.17
C ASP A 267 2.47 -12.98 26.70
N ALA A 268 1.97 -11.86 27.21
CA ALA A 268 1.71 -11.66 28.63
C ALA A 268 0.65 -12.64 29.16
N GLU A 269 -0.44 -12.84 28.42
CA GLU A 269 -1.49 -13.81 28.78
C GLU A 269 -0.96 -15.25 28.80
N LEU A 270 -0.18 -15.65 27.79
CA LEU A 270 0.50 -16.95 27.75
C LEU A 270 1.53 -17.13 28.87
N ALA A 271 2.03 -16.03 29.44
CA ALA A 271 2.88 -16.03 30.63
C ALA A 271 2.09 -16.06 31.96
N GLY A 272 0.76 -16.16 31.90
CA GLY A 272 -0.13 -16.12 33.05
C GLY A 272 -0.34 -14.71 33.61
N LYS A 273 0.12 -13.65 32.92
CA LYS A 273 -0.01 -12.25 33.36
C LYS A 273 -1.17 -11.56 32.64
N VAL A 274 -2.38 -12.03 32.94
CA VAL A 274 -3.61 -11.56 32.27
C VAL A 274 -3.88 -10.08 32.52
N GLY A 275 -3.56 -9.55 33.70
CA GLY A 275 -3.68 -8.12 33.99
C GLY A 275 -2.82 -7.26 33.07
N GLU A 276 -1.58 -7.68 32.81
CA GLU A 276 -0.67 -7.03 31.85
C GLU A 276 -1.19 -7.17 30.41
N GLY A 277 -1.73 -8.34 30.06
CA GLY A 277 -2.39 -8.57 28.77
C GLY A 277 -3.52 -7.59 28.46
N ILE A 278 -4.40 -7.32 29.45
CA ILE A 278 -5.49 -6.33 29.32
C ILE A 278 -4.93 -4.91 29.14
N ALA A 279 -3.87 -4.54 29.87
CA ALA A 279 -3.25 -3.23 29.73
C ALA A 279 -2.70 -2.99 28.31
N TRP A 280 -2.11 -4.01 27.69
CA TRP A 280 -1.67 -3.97 26.30
C TRP A 280 -2.83 -3.80 25.30
N LEU A 281 -3.97 -4.47 25.53
CA LEU A 281 -5.17 -4.28 24.69
C LEU A 281 -5.76 -2.87 24.81
N ARG A 282 -5.75 -2.29 26.02
CA ARG A 282 -6.15 -0.89 26.23
C ARG A 282 -5.20 0.09 25.56
N ALA A 283 -3.90 -0.19 25.55
CA ALA A 283 -2.93 0.59 24.77
C ALA A 283 -3.25 0.50 23.27
N ALA A 284 -3.57 -0.70 22.76
CA ALA A 284 -3.97 -0.92 21.38
C ALA A 284 -5.22 -0.12 20.99
N LYS A 285 -6.25 -0.09 21.84
CA LYS A 285 -7.46 0.75 21.65
C LYS A 285 -7.13 2.23 21.56
N GLY A 286 -6.27 2.72 22.45
CA GLY A 286 -5.80 4.11 22.44
C GLY A 286 -5.13 4.48 21.12
N VAL A 287 -4.25 3.62 20.59
CA VAL A 287 -3.58 3.83 19.29
C VAL A 287 -4.58 3.92 18.13
N LEU A 288 -5.65 3.12 18.16
CA LEU A 288 -6.70 3.13 17.13
C LEU A 288 -7.72 4.27 17.31
N GLY A 289 -7.64 5.02 18.40
CA GLY A 289 -8.63 6.03 18.77
C GLY A 289 -10.00 5.43 19.10
N LEU A 290 -10.03 4.19 19.60
CA LEU A 290 -11.27 3.56 20.06
C LEU A 290 -11.57 4.08 21.48
N ARG A 291 -12.82 4.51 21.72
CA ARG A 291 -13.23 4.95 23.07
C ARG A 291 -13.18 3.75 24.02
N ASN A 292 -12.45 3.90 25.13
CA ASN A 292 -12.62 3.01 26.28
C ASN A 292 -14.03 3.25 26.85
N THR A 293 -14.90 2.24 26.72
CA THR A 293 -16.25 2.26 27.30
C THR A 293 -16.24 2.23 28.82
N ASP A 294 -15.11 1.88 29.44
CA ASP A 294 -15.05 1.53 30.87
C ASP A 294 -14.22 2.49 31.74
N ALA A 295 -13.96 3.72 31.28
CA ALA A 295 -13.47 4.79 32.16
C ALA A 295 -14.60 5.44 33.01
N GLY A 296 -15.54 4.61 33.49
CA GLY A 296 -16.66 4.97 34.36
C GLY A 296 -16.51 4.46 35.80
N GLY A 297 -15.31 4.05 36.20
CA GLY A 297 -14.99 3.67 37.59
C GLY A 297 -14.94 4.89 38.50
N LYS A 298 -15.88 4.96 39.44
CA LYS A 298 -15.88 5.89 40.57
C LYS A 298 -14.58 5.72 41.38
N GLU A 299 -13.66 6.67 41.26
CA GLU A 299 -12.65 6.93 42.29
C GLU A 299 -13.17 8.02 43.23
N GLU A 300 -13.82 7.60 44.33
CA GLU A 300 -13.86 8.40 45.55
C GLU A 300 -12.54 8.22 46.30
N SER A 301 -11.69 9.25 46.27
CA SER A 301 -11.30 10.02 47.46
C SER A 301 -9.92 10.67 47.37
N SER A 302 -9.90 11.94 47.77
CA SER A 302 -8.77 12.73 48.29
C SER A 302 -7.78 13.40 47.31
N SER A 303 -8.17 14.60 46.88
CA SER A 303 -7.41 15.86 46.93
C SER A 303 -5.87 15.85 46.77
N LYS A 304 -5.39 16.28 45.58
CA LYS A 304 -4.52 17.47 45.33
C LYS A 304 -3.83 17.33 43.97
N GLY A 305 -4.11 18.24 43.04
CA GLY A 305 -3.37 18.37 41.77
C GLY A 305 -4.25 18.75 40.57
N GLY A 306 -4.78 19.98 40.58
CA GLY A 306 -5.67 20.54 39.57
C GLY A 306 -4.98 20.99 38.27
N LEU A 307 -5.79 21.10 37.21
CA LEU A 307 -5.56 21.71 35.90
C LEU A 307 -4.67 20.97 34.87
N SER A 308 -3.64 20.20 35.26
CA SER A 308 -2.82 19.47 34.27
C SER A 308 -3.55 18.25 33.68
N LYS A 309 -4.28 17.49 34.50
CA LYS A 309 -5.07 16.32 34.08
C LYS A 309 -6.27 16.69 33.20
N LEU A 310 -6.85 17.87 33.40
CA LEU A 310 -7.99 18.37 32.61
C LEU A 310 -7.55 18.89 31.24
N LYS A 311 -6.41 19.58 31.15
CA LYS A 311 -5.76 19.92 29.86
C LYS A 311 -5.31 18.69 29.11
N ARG A 312 -4.74 17.68 29.81
CA ARG A 312 -4.37 16.39 29.22
C ARG A 312 -5.59 15.66 28.68
N GLY A 313 -6.68 15.55 29.46
CA GLY A 313 -7.92 14.93 28.99
C GLY A 313 -8.64 15.69 27.86
N TRP A 314 -8.49 17.02 27.78
CA TRP A 314 -8.99 17.80 26.64
C TRP A 314 -8.10 17.67 25.40
N ALA A 315 -6.78 17.60 25.57
CA ALA A 315 -5.83 17.33 24.49
C ALA A 315 -6.03 15.92 23.94
N GLU A 316 -6.19 14.93 24.82
CA GLU A 316 -6.46 13.53 24.50
C GLU A 316 -7.81 13.39 23.79
N ARG A 317 -8.89 14.03 24.25
CA ARG A 317 -10.18 14.05 23.53
C ARG A 317 -10.11 14.75 22.17
N ARG A 318 -9.26 15.76 22.01
CA ARG A 318 -9.06 16.44 20.72
C ARG A 318 -8.24 15.58 19.78
N GLU A 319 -7.24 14.89 20.31
CA GLU A 319 -6.40 13.94 19.61
C GLU A 319 -7.21 12.71 19.17
N GLU A 320 -8.02 12.11 20.05
CA GLU A 320 -8.98 11.04 19.73
C GLU A 320 -9.95 11.45 18.62
N ARG A 321 -10.57 12.64 18.73
CA ARG A 321 -11.47 13.17 17.68
C ARG A 321 -10.74 13.42 16.36
N LYS A 322 -9.49 13.85 16.41
CA LYS A 322 -8.65 14.03 15.22
C LYS A 322 -8.32 12.66 14.61
N MET A 323 -8.00 11.67 15.45
CA MET A 323 -7.68 10.30 15.04
C MET A 323 -8.87 9.59 14.39
N GLU A 324 -10.07 9.77 14.92
CA GLU A 324 -11.35 9.25 14.38
C GLU A 324 -11.74 9.92 13.05
N LYS A 325 -11.50 11.24 12.94
CA LYS A 325 -11.72 12.00 11.70
C LYS A 325 -10.72 11.61 10.60
N ASP A 326 -9.43 11.47 10.93
CA ASP A 326 -8.38 11.07 9.98
C ASP A 326 -8.56 9.63 9.49
N SER A 327 -9.27 8.77 10.24
CA SER A 327 -9.52 7.38 9.87
C SER A 327 -10.80 7.16 9.05
N GLY A 328 -11.50 8.22 8.64
CA GLY A 328 -12.70 8.10 7.80
C GLY A 328 -13.98 7.64 8.51
N SER A 329 -14.02 7.69 9.85
CA SER A 329 -15.11 7.10 10.65
C SER A 329 -16.46 7.86 10.60
N ARG A 330 -16.57 8.94 9.81
CA ARG A 330 -17.80 9.75 9.69
C ARG A 330 -18.47 9.55 8.33
N GLY A 331 -19.49 8.70 8.32
CA GLY A 331 -20.62 8.76 7.38
C GLY A 331 -20.27 8.79 5.90
N LYS A 332 -19.60 7.75 5.38
CA LYS A 332 -19.58 7.48 3.94
C LYS A 332 -20.61 6.40 3.58
N GLU A 333 -21.21 6.59 2.42
CA GLU A 333 -22.20 5.72 1.80
C GLU A 333 -21.74 4.26 1.71
N LYS A 334 -22.72 3.37 1.77
CA LYS A 334 -22.63 1.92 1.77
C LYS A 334 -21.99 1.44 0.45
N GLY A 335 -20.66 1.35 0.36
CA GLY A 335 -19.99 0.78 -0.82
C GLY A 335 -18.47 0.88 -0.86
N GLU A 336 -17.89 2.02 -0.48
CA GLU A 336 -16.44 2.22 -0.49
C GLU A 336 -15.85 2.14 0.93
N LEU A 337 -14.94 1.19 1.13
CA LEU A 337 -14.12 1.10 2.34
C LEU A 337 -13.33 2.41 2.51
N GLY A 338 -13.45 3.05 3.68
CA GLY A 338 -12.64 4.24 3.96
C GLY A 338 -11.15 3.89 4.03
N PRO A 339 -10.24 4.90 4.06
CA PRO A 339 -8.82 4.65 4.33
C PRO A 339 -8.60 3.87 5.63
N GLY A 340 -9.49 4.07 6.62
CA GLY A 340 -9.62 3.27 7.85
C GLY A 340 -9.74 1.77 7.59
N ASP A 341 -10.77 1.41 6.85
CA ASP A 341 -11.18 0.02 6.66
C ASP A 341 -10.23 -0.69 5.68
N ASN A 342 -9.74 0.03 4.67
CA ASN A 342 -8.71 -0.47 3.75
C ASN A 342 -7.39 -0.83 4.44
N ALA A 343 -7.03 -0.11 5.51
CA ALA A 343 -5.83 -0.41 6.30
C ALA A 343 -6.06 -1.50 7.36
N GLY A 344 -7.26 -2.08 7.44
CA GLY A 344 -7.60 -3.16 8.38
C GLY A 344 -7.96 -2.70 9.79
N ARG A 345 -8.33 -1.42 9.97
CA ARG A 345 -8.69 -0.86 11.29
C ARG A 345 -9.87 -1.58 11.92
N GLU A 346 -10.96 -1.79 11.17
CA GLU A 346 -12.16 -2.45 11.72
C GLU A 346 -11.88 -3.87 12.19
N GLU A 347 -11.11 -4.63 11.40
CA GLU A 347 -10.81 -6.02 11.73
C GLU A 347 -9.95 -6.11 12.99
N GLU A 348 -8.91 -5.29 13.08
CA GLU A 348 -8.08 -5.23 14.28
C GLU A 348 -8.88 -4.75 15.50
N SER A 349 -9.81 -3.81 15.32
CA SER A 349 -10.69 -3.33 16.39
C SER A 349 -11.56 -4.45 16.96
N ARG A 350 -12.18 -5.26 16.09
CA ARG A 350 -13.01 -6.40 16.49
C ARG A 350 -12.21 -7.45 17.27
N VAL A 351 -10.98 -7.75 16.83
CA VAL A 351 -10.09 -8.68 17.53
C VAL A 351 -9.76 -8.14 18.93
N ILE A 352 -9.38 -6.86 19.04
CA ILE A 352 -9.01 -6.24 20.32
C ILE A 352 -10.20 -6.25 21.28
N GLU A 353 -11.40 -5.88 20.83
CA GLU A 353 -12.63 -5.90 21.63
C GLU A 353 -12.99 -7.31 22.12
N MET A 354 -12.90 -8.31 21.25
CA MET A 354 -13.14 -9.71 21.60
C MET A 354 -12.18 -10.19 22.69
N LEU A 355 -10.88 -9.92 22.52
CA LEU A 355 -9.85 -10.35 23.47
C LEU A 355 -9.96 -9.64 24.81
N GLU A 356 -10.21 -8.33 24.81
CA GLU A 356 -10.33 -7.57 26.04
C GLU A 356 -11.53 -8.06 26.85
N GLY A 357 -12.70 -8.18 26.22
CA GLY A 357 -13.89 -8.69 26.90
C GLY A 357 -13.70 -10.11 27.46
N LYS A 358 -12.98 -10.98 26.74
CA LYS A 358 -12.63 -12.33 27.21
C LYS A 358 -11.69 -12.28 28.43
N TRP A 359 -10.59 -11.55 28.32
CA TRP A 359 -9.56 -11.50 29.34
C TRP A 359 -10.00 -10.74 30.58
N GLU A 360 -10.82 -9.70 30.46
CA GLU A 360 -11.43 -9.03 31.61
C GLU A 360 -12.35 -9.95 32.40
N ARG A 361 -13.22 -10.72 31.74
CA ARG A 361 -14.07 -11.71 32.42
C ARG A 361 -13.23 -12.76 33.14
N MET A 362 -12.22 -13.30 32.46
CA MET A 362 -11.29 -14.26 33.02
C MET A 362 -10.52 -13.69 34.23
N ASN A 363 -10.07 -12.44 34.14
CA ASN A 363 -9.36 -11.78 35.22
C ASN A 363 -10.28 -11.49 36.40
N ASN A 364 -11.51 -11.03 36.18
CA ASN A 364 -12.47 -10.72 37.24
C ASN A 364 -12.99 -11.99 37.96
N THR A 365 -12.94 -13.14 37.30
CA THR A 365 -13.52 -14.40 37.82
C THR A 365 -12.47 -15.36 38.37
N ILE A 366 -11.30 -15.45 37.74
CA ILE A 366 -10.29 -16.49 38.02
C ILE A 366 -8.99 -15.90 38.53
N ASN A 367 -8.40 -14.93 37.81
CA ASN A 367 -7.01 -14.53 38.08
C ASN A 367 -6.87 -13.39 39.10
N THR A 368 -7.84 -12.49 39.17
CA THR A 368 -7.90 -11.31 40.06
C THR A 368 -6.62 -10.47 40.07
N GLN A 369 -5.94 -10.36 38.92
CA GLN A 369 -4.68 -9.61 38.82
C GLN A 369 -4.95 -8.11 38.67
N PRO A 370 -4.13 -7.24 39.29
CA PRO A 370 -4.20 -5.81 39.04
C PRO A 370 -3.85 -5.50 37.57
N ILE A 371 -4.57 -4.55 36.98
CA ILE A 371 -4.32 -4.10 35.60
C ILE A 371 -3.42 -2.85 35.67
N PRO A 372 -2.17 -2.91 35.16
CA PRO A 372 -1.29 -1.76 35.15
C PRO A 372 -1.79 -0.65 34.20
N PRO A 373 -1.32 0.60 34.37
CA PRO A 373 -1.66 1.69 33.46
C PRO A 373 -1.08 1.43 32.07
N SER A 374 -1.89 1.67 31.03
CA SER A 374 -1.53 1.41 29.63
C SER A 374 -0.68 2.52 28.98
N THR A 375 -0.55 3.68 29.62
CA THR A 375 0.08 4.88 29.02
C THR A 375 1.57 4.70 28.75
N ASP A 376 2.26 3.93 29.59
CA ASP A 376 3.71 3.81 29.56
C ASP A 376 4.18 2.63 28.68
N LEU A 377 3.24 1.81 28.21
CA LEU A 377 3.53 0.63 27.39
C LEU A 377 3.96 1.03 25.96
N LEU A 378 3.32 2.06 25.40
CA LEU A 378 3.62 2.53 24.04
C LEU A 378 5.00 3.20 23.95
N THR A 379 5.44 3.86 25.02
CA THR A 379 6.77 4.50 25.06
C THR A 379 7.91 3.50 25.20
N ASN A 380 7.61 2.28 25.64
CA ASN A 380 8.60 1.21 25.88
C ASN A 380 8.52 0.08 24.84
N LEU A 381 7.94 0.34 23.66
CA LEU A 381 7.93 -0.65 22.58
C LEU A 381 9.37 -0.99 22.15
N PRO A 382 9.73 -2.27 22.07
CA PRO A 382 11.05 -2.67 21.57
C PRO A 382 11.14 -2.39 20.07
N SER A 383 12.38 -2.25 19.57
CA SER A 383 12.63 -2.05 18.15
C SER A 383 12.03 -3.15 17.29
N GLY A 384 11.51 -2.73 16.13
CA GLY A 384 11.02 -3.63 15.10
C GLY A 384 12.06 -4.67 14.67
N ARG A 385 11.58 -5.75 14.06
CA ARG A 385 12.41 -6.75 13.39
C ARG A 385 11.95 -6.91 11.95
N ASP A 386 12.89 -6.89 11.00
CA ASP A 386 12.60 -7.21 9.61
C ASP A 386 12.38 -8.71 9.43
N ILE A 387 11.33 -9.06 8.68
CA ILE A 387 11.05 -10.44 8.28
C ILE A 387 11.82 -10.82 7.01
N HIS A 388 12.00 -9.87 6.11
CA HIS A 388 12.73 -10.04 4.87
C HIS A 388 13.98 -9.18 4.94
N SER A 389 15.12 -9.72 4.48
CA SER A 389 16.24 -8.84 4.11
C SER A 389 15.72 -7.85 3.06
N PRO A 390 16.14 -6.57 3.10
CA PRO A 390 15.78 -5.61 2.07
C PRO A 390 16.07 -6.23 0.70
N PRO A 391 15.10 -6.24 -0.24
CA PRO A 391 15.36 -6.78 -1.56
C PRO A 391 16.55 -6.04 -2.17
N GLY A 392 17.40 -6.77 -2.90
CA GLY A 392 18.47 -6.15 -3.66
C GLY A 392 17.91 -5.12 -4.66
N PRO A 393 18.75 -4.21 -5.17
CA PRO A 393 18.32 -3.22 -6.15
C PRO A 393 17.55 -3.89 -7.30
N TYR A 394 16.41 -3.32 -7.67
CA TYR A 394 15.65 -3.84 -8.80
C TYR A 394 16.52 -3.78 -10.06
N LYS A 395 16.69 -4.92 -10.70
CA LYS A 395 17.40 -5.01 -11.99
C LYS A 395 16.36 -4.95 -13.10
N ILE A 396 16.46 -3.92 -13.93
CA ILE A 396 15.63 -3.80 -15.13
C ILE A 396 16.06 -4.92 -16.08
N PRO A 397 15.14 -5.75 -16.58
CA PRO A 397 15.47 -6.78 -17.56
C PRO A 397 16.05 -6.13 -18.83
N CYS A 398 17.10 -6.72 -19.39
CA CYS A 398 17.75 -6.29 -20.63
C CYS A 398 17.39 -7.25 -21.77
N LEU A 399 17.51 -6.79 -23.02
CA LEU A 399 17.40 -7.65 -24.18
C LEU A 399 18.58 -8.63 -24.22
N ASP A 400 18.33 -9.85 -24.70
CA ASP A 400 19.41 -10.81 -24.93
C ASP A 400 20.20 -10.46 -26.20
N GLU A 401 21.42 -10.98 -26.30
CA GLU A 401 22.31 -10.74 -27.44
C GLU A 401 21.67 -11.17 -28.78
N GLN A 402 20.89 -12.25 -28.80
CA GLN A 402 20.25 -12.73 -30.03
C GLN A 402 19.17 -11.77 -30.52
N GLN A 403 18.38 -11.21 -29.61
CA GLN A 403 17.38 -10.19 -29.90
C GLN A 403 18.04 -8.92 -30.40
N LEU A 404 19.14 -8.48 -29.79
CA LEU A 404 19.89 -7.31 -30.23
C LEU A 404 20.47 -7.50 -31.64
N VAL A 405 21.03 -8.68 -31.94
CA VAL A 405 21.52 -9.03 -33.28
C VAL A 405 20.38 -9.04 -34.30
N ARG A 406 19.22 -9.61 -33.96
CA ARG A 406 18.03 -9.59 -34.83
C ARG A 406 17.54 -8.18 -35.11
N MET A 407 17.54 -7.30 -34.10
CA MET A 407 17.12 -5.90 -34.27
C MET A 407 18.09 -5.08 -35.15
N ARG A 408 19.35 -5.52 -35.29
CA ARG A 408 20.34 -4.93 -36.20
C ARG A 408 20.26 -5.51 -37.61
N ALA A 409 19.61 -6.65 -37.80
CA ALA A 409 19.42 -7.22 -39.11
C ALA A 409 18.55 -6.27 -39.97
N PRO A 410 18.83 -6.13 -41.28
CA PRO A 410 17.91 -5.46 -42.19
C PRO A 410 16.52 -6.09 -42.09
N PRO A 411 15.42 -5.33 -42.21
CA PRO A 411 14.08 -5.89 -42.26
C PRO A 411 14.01 -6.96 -43.36
N GLU A 412 13.40 -8.11 -43.07
CA GLU A 412 13.22 -9.16 -44.08
C GLU A 412 12.21 -8.66 -45.13
N GLU A 413 12.35 -9.07 -46.40
CA GLU A 413 11.51 -8.55 -47.51
C GLU A 413 9.99 -8.81 -47.32
N ASP A 414 9.61 -9.75 -46.45
CA ASP A 414 8.21 -10.04 -46.12
C ASP A 414 7.58 -9.06 -45.10
N ASP A 415 8.38 -8.27 -44.36
CA ASP A 415 7.88 -7.22 -43.45
C ASP A 415 7.35 -5.98 -44.19
N PHE A 416 7.61 -5.90 -45.50
CA PHE A 416 7.23 -4.80 -46.38
C PHE A 416 6.01 -5.09 -47.26
N ARG A 417 5.18 -6.11 -46.99
CA ARG A 417 3.91 -6.27 -47.71
C ARG A 417 2.93 -5.17 -47.30
N PRO A 418 2.63 -4.17 -48.16
CA PRO A 418 1.58 -3.22 -47.90
C PRO A 418 0.26 -3.98 -48.09
N GLY A 419 -0.48 -4.21 -47.01
CA GLY A 419 -1.88 -4.67 -46.97
C GLY A 419 -2.39 -5.41 -48.21
N SER A 420 -2.19 -6.73 -48.28
CA SER A 420 -3.02 -7.61 -49.12
C SER A 420 -4.28 -8.03 -48.35
N ASP A 421 -5.07 -7.06 -47.89
CA ASP A 421 -6.45 -7.25 -47.42
C ASP A 421 -7.21 -5.93 -47.55
N VAL A 422 -7.58 -5.62 -48.79
CA VAL A 422 -8.79 -4.86 -49.11
C VAL A 422 -9.36 -5.53 -50.35
N GLU A 423 -9.98 -6.69 -50.14
CA GLU A 423 -11.03 -7.13 -51.05
C GLU A 423 -12.19 -6.15 -50.91
N ASP A 424 -12.49 -5.51 -52.03
CA ASP A 424 -13.63 -4.64 -52.27
C ASP A 424 -14.92 -5.41 -51.96
N SER A 425 -15.61 -5.04 -50.89
CA SER A 425 -16.95 -5.55 -50.58
C SER A 425 -17.74 -4.43 -49.93
N GLU A 426 -18.46 -3.70 -50.76
CA GLU A 426 -19.51 -2.77 -50.38
C GLU A 426 -20.65 -3.54 -49.66
N GLU A 427 -20.63 -3.59 -48.33
CA GLU A 427 -21.85 -3.77 -47.54
C GLU A 427 -21.87 -2.82 -46.34
N GLU A 428 -22.83 -1.90 -46.37
CA GLU A 428 -23.15 -0.98 -45.27
C GLU A 428 -23.52 -1.77 -44.00
N LEU A 429 -22.67 -1.69 -42.97
CA LEU A 429 -22.99 -2.19 -41.63
C LEU A 429 -23.04 -1.03 -40.63
N ASN A 430 -24.29 -0.65 -40.33
CA ASN A 430 -24.73 0.29 -39.32
C ASN A 430 -23.93 0.22 -37.99
N THR A 431 -23.33 1.34 -37.60
CA THR A 431 -22.84 1.56 -36.23
C THR A 431 -24.02 1.72 -35.25
N PRO A 432 -24.17 0.87 -34.22
CA PRO A 432 -25.20 1.06 -33.19
C PRO A 432 -24.71 2.04 -32.13
N GLY A 433 -25.38 3.18 -31.96
CA GLY A 433 -25.15 4.04 -30.79
C GLY A 433 -25.49 5.54 -30.89
N ALA A 434 -25.94 6.05 -32.04
CA ALA A 434 -26.43 7.43 -32.11
C ALA A 434 -27.93 7.49 -31.78
N PHE A 435 -28.28 8.20 -30.70
CA PHE A 435 -29.66 8.51 -30.33
C PHE A 435 -30.36 9.29 -31.46
N PRO A 436 -31.64 8.99 -31.78
CA PRO A 436 -32.35 9.70 -32.83
C PRO A 436 -32.81 11.09 -32.35
N GLU A 437 -32.44 12.13 -33.10
CA GLU A 437 -33.11 13.43 -33.05
C GLU A 437 -34.54 13.28 -33.56
N ARG A 438 -35.48 13.85 -32.80
CA ARG A 438 -36.91 13.86 -33.11
C ARG A 438 -37.17 15.01 -34.07
N THR A 439 -37.27 14.73 -35.37
CA THR A 439 -37.82 15.69 -36.34
C THR A 439 -39.34 15.56 -36.40
N GLU A 440 -39.99 16.70 -36.17
CA GLU A 440 -41.41 16.94 -36.33
C GLU A 440 -41.86 16.81 -37.79
N SER A 441 -43.18 16.68 -37.95
CA SER A 441 -43.99 16.92 -39.16
C SER A 441 -44.22 15.74 -40.11
N ALA A 442 -45.47 15.28 -40.12
CA ALA A 442 -46.26 15.16 -41.35
C ALA A 442 -47.74 15.23 -40.98
N TYR A 443 -48.37 16.36 -41.34
CA TYR A 443 -49.79 16.42 -41.64
C TYR A 443 -50.05 15.60 -42.91
N TYR A 444 -50.95 14.61 -42.85
CA TYR A 444 -52.20 14.56 -43.62
C TYR A 444 -53.04 13.36 -43.18
#